data_AF-A0A1D6F8H3-F1
#
_entry.id   AF-A0A1D6F8H3-F1
#
_cell.length_a   1.000
_cell.length_b   1.000
_cell.length_c   1.000
_cell.angle_alpha   90.00
_cell.angle_beta   90.00
_cell.angle_gamma   90.00
#
_symmetry.space_group_name_H-M   'P 1'
#
loop_
_entity.id
_entity.type
_entity.pdbx_description
1 polymer ?
#
loop_
_entity_poly.entity_id
_entity_poly.type
_entity_poly.pdbx_seq_one_letter_code
_entity_poly.pdbx_strand_id
1 'polypeptide(L)'
;MVFAMPETFLGHFPDVGASYFLSRLPGFYGEYVALTGARLDGAEMLACGLATHFVPSNRMLLLEESLKKVNTSNSFVVCSTIDQFSQQPSLKQKSSLNRLEIINKCFSKRTVEEIISSLEQVASNMADEWAAETIRYLKRASPTSLKITMRSGCRAILVDKDKNPKWMPTRLEQVHDEAVEEYFSRIDDPRWEDLNLPVICSHGRIMDSKL
;
A
#
# COMPACT_ATOMS: atom_id res chain seq x y z
N MET A 1 5.43 -5.26 15.24
CA MET A 1 4.30 -5.17 14.29
C MET A 1 4.87 -5.15 12.89
N VAL A 2 4.20 -5.81 11.93
CA VAL A 2 4.57 -5.82 10.51
C VAL A 2 3.28 -5.57 9.73
N PHE A 3 3.30 -4.58 8.84
CA PHE A 3 2.23 -4.29 7.90
C PHE A 3 2.60 -4.83 6.53
N ALA A 4 1.65 -5.43 5.82
CA ALA A 4 1.86 -5.89 4.45
C ALA A 4 0.51 -6.05 3.75
N MET A 5 0.53 -5.89 2.44
CA MET A 5 -0.62 -6.04 1.55
C MET A 5 -0.31 -7.11 0.49
N PRO A 6 -0.32 -8.41 0.84
CA PRO A 6 0.10 -9.49 -0.06
C PRO A 6 -0.99 -9.91 -1.06
N GLU A 7 -2.02 -9.09 -1.29
CA GLU A 7 -3.21 -9.43 -2.07
C GLU A 7 -2.86 -9.83 -3.51
N THR A 8 -1.94 -9.12 -4.16
CA THR A 8 -1.52 -9.41 -5.55
C THR A 8 -0.89 -10.79 -5.72
N PHE A 9 -0.23 -11.28 -4.68
CA PHE A 9 0.32 -12.64 -4.63
C PHE A 9 -0.75 -13.71 -4.39
N LEU A 10 -1.88 -13.33 -3.78
CA LEU A 10 -3.02 -14.22 -3.55
C LEU A 10 -4.05 -14.18 -4.68
N GLY A 11 -3.83 -13.38 -5.73
CA GLY A 11 -4.79 -13.26 -6.83
C GLY A 11 -5.85 -12.20 -6.60
N HIS A 12 -5.64 -11.36 -5.60
CA HIS A 12 -6.49 -10.25 -5.23
C HIS A 12 -5.76 -8.94 -5.48
N PHE A 13 -6.38 -7.84 -5.10
CA PHE A 13 -5.74 -6.54 -5.13
C PHE A 13 -6.02 -5.83 -3.80
N PRO A 14 -5.22 -4.80 -3.44
CA PRO A 14 -5.40 -4.09 -2.19
C PRO A 14 -6.82 -3.57 -1.98
N ASP A 15 -7.54 -4.16 -1.02
CA ASP A 15 -8.94 -3.89 -0.69
C ASP A 15 -9.08 -3.05 0.61
N VAL A 16 -10.29 -2.97 1.18
CA VAL A 16 -10.57 -2.23 2.45
C VAL A 16 -10.12 -0.76 2.43
N GLY A 17 -10.26 -0.07 1.29
CA GLY A 17 -9.84 1.32 1.17
C GLY A 17 -8.33 1.53 1.22
N ALA A 18 -7.52 0.48 1.09
CA ALA A 18 -6.08 0.58 0.86
C ALA A 18 -5.74 1.50 -0.28
N SER A 19 -6.62 1.52 -1.26
CA SER A 19 -6.57 2.48 -2.30
C SER A 19 -6.50 3.95 -1.91
N TYR A 20 -7.32 4.31 -0.95
CA TYR A 20 -7.42 5.66 -0.46
C TYR A 20 -6.14 6.07 0.26
N PHE A 21 -5.58 5.20 1.12
CA PHE A 21 -4.40 5.59 1.89
C PHE A 21 -3.08 5.37 1.12
N LEU A 22 -2.98 4.35 0.26
CA LEU A 22 -1.75 4.07 -0.50
C LEU A 22 -1.46 5.16 -1.55
N SER A 23 -2.49 5.65 -2.25
CA SER A 23 -2.36 6.75 -3.22
C SER A 23 -1.86 8.07 -2.61
N ARG A 24 -1.90 8.20 -1.28
CA ARG A 24 -1.45 9.37 -0.53
C ARG A 24 -0.07 9.19 0.10
N LEU A 25 0.56 8.03 -0.10
CA LEU A 25 1.93 7.81 0.34
C LEU A 25 2.93 8.61 -0.50
N PRO A 26 4.15 8.86 0.00
CA PRO A 26 5.13 9.66 -0.71
C PRO A 26 5.44 9.12 -2.10
N GLY A 27 5.33 9.97 -3.13
CA GLY A 27 5.74 9.64 -4.49
C GLY A 27 4.90 8.51 -5.10
N PHE A 28 5.57 7.41 -5.47
CA PHE A 28 4.96 6.18 -5.99
C PHE A 28 5.17 5.00 -5.02
N TYR A 29 5.33 5.31 -3.73
CA TYR A 29 5.57 4.28 -2.71
C TYR A 29 4.32 3.44 -2.44
N GLY A 30 3.13 4.01 -2.60
CA GLY A 30 1.86 3.29 -2.50
C GLY A 30 1.74 2.20 -3.54
N GLU A 31 2.06 2.52 -4.79
CA GLU A 31 2.06 1.59 -5.93
C GLU A 31 3.07 0.47 -5.73
N TYR A 32 4.25 0.79 -5.20
CA TYR A 32 5.23 -0.22 -4.81
C TYR A 32 4.67 -1.19 -3.76
N VAL A 33 4.12 -0.67 -2.66
CA VAL A 33 3.57 -1.51 -1.58
C VAL A 33 2.38 -2.33 -2.09
N ALA A 34 1.51 -1.74 -2.90
CA ALA A 34 0.33 -2.38 -3.50
C ALA A 34 0.71 -3.53 -4.43
N LEU A 35 1.64 -3.32 -5.35
CA LEU A 35 1.99 -4.31 -6.38
C LEU A 35 2.85 -5.43 -5.81
N THR A 36 3.75 -5.10 -4.87
CA THR A 36 4.77 -6.03 -4.38
C THR A 36 4.45 -6.67 -3.03
N GLY A 37 3.39 -6.22 -2.35
CA GLY A 37 3.05 -6.67 -1.00
C GLY A 37 4.18 -6.52 0.00
N ALA A 38 4.99 -5.47 -0.17
CA ALA A 38 6.16 -5.19 0.66
C ALA A 38 5.78 -5.16 2.14
N ARG A 39 6.63 -5.78 2.96
CA ARG A 39 6.47 -5.80 4.42
C ARG A 39 7.11 -4.56 5.01
N LEU A 40 6.31 -3.74 5.69
CA LEU A 40 6.74 -2.53 6.37
C LEU A 40 6.78 -2.79 7.88
N ASP A 41 7.88 -2.41 8.52
CA ASP A 41 7.94 -2.39 9.97
C ASP A 41 7.36 -1.08 10.56
N GLY A 42 7.24 -1.02 11.89
CA GLY A 42 6.65 0.14 12.56
C GLY A 42 7.39 1.46 12.32
N ALA A 43 8.70 1.42 12.05
CA ALA A 43 9.47 2.63 11.74
C ALA A 43 9.17 3.12 10.32
N GLU A 44 9.10 2.18 9.36
CA GLU A 44 8.71 2.47 7.99
C GLU A 44 7.28 3.01 7.90
N MET A 45 6.34 2.40 8.62
CA MET A 45 4.95 2.84 8.67
C MET A 45 4.82 4.28 9.19
N LEU A 46 5.58 4.64 10.23
CA LEU A 46 5.58 6.01 10.76
C LEU A 46 6.18 6.98 9.74
N ALA A 47 7.32 6.61 9.13
CA ALA A 47 8.03 7.46 8.19
C ALA A 47 7.27 7.70 6.88
N CYS A 48 6.53 6.71 6.37
CA CYS A 48 5.70 6.87 5.18
C CYS A 48 4.32 7.50 5.46
N GLY A 49 3.94 7.66 6.74
CA GLY A 49 2.67 8.27 7.14
C GLY A 49 1.49 7.30 7.24
N LEU A 50 1.72 5.98 7.22
CA LEU A 50 0.70 4.96 7.51
C LEU A 50 0.38 4.85 9.00
N ALA A 51 1.37 5.07 9.86
CA ALA A 51 1.18 5.14 11.30
C ALA A 51 1.29 6.60 11.76
N THR A 52 0.46 6.97 12.74
CA THR A 52 0.50 8.32 13.35
C THR A 52 1.51 8.41 14.49
N HIS A 53 1.68 7.32 15.23
CA HIS A 53 2.54 7.25 16.42
C HIS A 53 3.28 5.91 16.45
N PHE A 54 4.44 5.89 17.09
CA PHE A 54 5.19 4.66 17.36
C PHE A 54 5.42 4.54 18.87
N VAL A 55 4.93 3.46 19.46
CA VAL A 55 5.03 3.19 20.90
C VAL A 55 5.77 1.86 21.09
N PRO A 56 6.90 1.84 21.82
CA PRO A 56 7.60 0.59 22.12
C PRO A 56 6.72 -0.38 22.89
N SER A 57 6.82 -1.68 22.60
CA SER A 57 5.95 -2.70 23.21
C SER A 57 5.99 -2.72 24.74
N ASN A 58 7.12 -2.36 25.36
CA ASN A 58 7.25 -2.29 26.82
C ASN A 58 6.47 -1.12 27.46
N ARG A 59 6.02 -0.13 26.68
CA ARG A 59 5.20 0.99 27.13
C ARG A 59 3.73 0.87 26.77
N MET A 60 3.35 -0.13 25.99
CA MET A 60 1.97 -0.32 25.53
C MET A 60 0.97 -0.52 26.69
N LEU A 61 1.35 -1.27 27.72
CA LEU A 61 0.49 -1.47 28.90
C LEU A 61 0.23 -0.15 29.64
N LEU A 62 1.27 0.67 29.82
CA LEU A 62 1.15 1.98 30.48
C LEU A 62 0.31 2.96 29.66
N LEU A 63 0.42 2.91 28.33
CA LEU A 63 -0.43 3.69 27.43
C LEU A 63 -1.90 3.28 27.57
N GLU A 64 -2.20 1.99 27.57
CA GLU A 64 -3.58 1.49 27.72
C GLU A 64 -4.19 1.92 29.06
N GLU A 65 -3.44 1.79 30.15
CA GLU A 65 -3.87 2.27 31.48
C GLU A 65 -4.11 3.78 31.52
N SER A 66 -3.29 4.56 30.80
CA SER A 66 -3.44 6.01 30.72
C SER A 66 -4.67 6.40 29.89
N LEU A 67 -4.89 5.75 28.74
CA LEU A 67 -6.06 5.98 27.90
C LEU A 67 -7.37 5.62 28.61
N LYS A 68 -7.40 4.57 29.43
CA LYS A 68 -8.57 4.21 30.26
C LYS A 68 -8.98 5.31 31.25
N LYS A 69 -8.03 6.16 31.66
CA LYS A 69 -8.29 7.27 32.60
C LYS A 69 -8.78 8.54 31.88
N VAL A 70 -8.63 8.63 30.57
CA VAL A 70 -9.10 9.76 29.77
C VAL A 70 -10.62 9.66 29.63
N ASN A 71 -11.35 10.56 30.29
CA ASN A 71 -12.81 10.59 30.30
C ASN A 71 -13.43 11.61 29.34
N THR A 72 -12.70 11.99 28.29
CA THR A 72 -13.11 13.02 27.33
C THR A 72 -13.12 12.51 25.91
N SER A 73 -14.08 12.99 25.11
CA SER A 73 -14.14 12.75 23.67
C SER A 73 -13.26 13.73 22.88
N ASN A 74 -12.49 14.58 23.55
CA ASN A 74 -11.61 15.54 22.90
C ASN A 74 -10.39 14.84 22.30
N SER A 75 -10.31 14.82 20.96
CA SER A 75 -9.22 14.20 20.21
C SER A 75 -7.84 14.76 20.56
N PHE A 76 -7.72 16.05 20.91
CA PHE A 76 -6.43 16.64 21.28
C PHE A 76 -5.87 16.02 22.56
N VAL A 77 -6.73 15.79 23.57
CA VAL A 77 -6.32 15.18 24.84
C VAL A 77 -5.88 13.73 24.63
N VAL A 78 -6.58 13.00 23.76
CA VAL A 78 -6.21 11.63 23.38
C VAL A 78 -4.85 11.61 22.67
N CYS A 79 -4.64 12.48 21.67
CA CYS A 79 -3.35 12.59 20.98
C CYS A 79 -2.22 12.93 21.95
N SER A 80 -2.37 13.97 22.78
CA SER A 80 -1.37 14.34 23.78
C SER A 80 -1.07 13.22 24.78
N THR A 81 -2.06 12.37 25.10
CA THR A 81 -1.83 11.19 25.93
C THR A 81 -0.96 10.16 25.21
N ILE A 82 -1.24 9.88 23.93
CA ILE A 82 -0.45 8.94 23.12
C ILE A 82 0.97 9.47 22.88
N ASP A 83 1.13 10.77 22.65
CA ASP A 83 2.41 11.44 22.43
C ASP A 83 3.40 11.21 23.59
N GLN A 84 2.91 11.18 24.84
CA GLN A 84 3.74 10.95 26.03
C GLN A 84 4.46 9.58 26.02
N PHE A 85 3.85 8.59 25.38
CA PHE A 85 4.40 7.23 25.28
C PHE A 85 5.10 6.98 23.95
N SER A 86 4.92 7.88 22.99
CA SER A 86 5.45 7.78 21.64
C SER A 86 6.95 8.05 21.59
N GLN A 87 7.62 7.43 20.61
CA GLN A 87 9.04 7.61 20.34
C GLN A 87 9.25 7.68 18.83
N GLN A 88 10.33 8.35 18.41
CA GLN A 88 10.74 8.38 17.01
C GLN A 88 11.74 7.25 16.75
N PRO A 89 11.35 6.17 16.05
CA PRO A 89 12.26 5.08 15.71
C PRO A 89 13.23 5.50 14.61
N SER A 90 14.42 4.90 14.58
CA SER A 90 15.36 5.04 13.47
C SER A 90 15.01 4.08 12.33
N LEU A 91 15.10 4.56 11.10
CA LEU A 91 14.95 3.72 9.92
C LEU A 91 16.15 2.78 9.78
N LYS A 92 15.88 1.52 9.45
CA LYS A 92 16.93 0.54 9.15
C LYS A 92 17.62 0.93 7.83
N GLN A 93 18.91 0.65 7.72
CA GLN A 93 19.68 0.93 6.51
C GLN A 93 19.09 0.25 5.26
N LYS A 94 18.58 -0.98 5.42
CA LYS A 94 17.94 -1.76 4.35
C LYS A 94 16.46 -1.42 4.12
N SER A 95 15.92 -0.37 4.77
CA SER A 95 14.52 0.03 4.57
C SER A 95 14.24 0.36 3.11
N SER A 96 13.05 -0.04 2.65
CA SER A 96 12.57 0.29 1.30
C SER A 96 12.39 1.80 1.10
N LEU A 97 12.16 2.58 2.18
CA LEU A 97 12.05 4.04 2.10
C LEU A 97 13.37 4.73 1.74
N ASN A 98 14.52 4.14 2.09
CA ASN A 98 15.81 4.67 1.65
C ASN A 98 16.01 4.55 0.13
N ARG A 99 15.12 3.81 -0.55
CA ARG A 99 15.14 3.56 -2.00
C ARG A 99 14.04 4.35 -2.71
N LEU A 100 13.45 5.35 -2.06
CA LEU A 100 12.29 6.08 -2.57
C LEU A 100 12.53 6.70 -3.96
N GLU A 101 13.74 7.20 -4.23
CA GLU A 101 14.07 7.73 -5.56
C GLU A 101 14.01 6.66 -6.66
N ILE A 102 14.54 5.47 -6.39
CA ILE A 102 14.50 4.33 -7.30
C ILE A 102 13.06 3.84 -7.46
N ILE A 103 12.32 3.75 -6.36
CA ILE A 103 10.89 3.39 -6.38
C ILE A 103 10.11 4.36 -7.25
N ASN A 104 10.27 5.67 -7.03
CA ASN A 104 9.60 6.70 -7.84
C ASN A 104 9.96 6.59 -9.31
N LYS A 105 11.22 6.30 -9.64
CA LYS A 105 11.65 6.13 -11.03
C LYS A 105 11.02 4.89 -11.68
N CYS A 106 10.97 3.77 -10.98
CA CYS A 106 10.49 2.49 -11.54
C CYS A 106 8.97 2.35 -11.52
N PHE A 107 8.30 2.83 -10.47
CA PHE A 107 6.86 2.67 -10.26
C PHE A 107 6.02 3.84 -10.81
N SER A 108 6.66 4.86 -11.41
CA SER A 108 5.98 5.91 -12.17
C SER A 108 5.58 5.52 -13.59
N LYS A 109 5.90 4.29 -14.01
CA LYS A 109 5.57 3.77 -15.35
C LYS A 109 4.08 3.49 -15.49
N ARG A 110 3.58 3.39 -16.73
CA ARG A 110 2.15 3.25 -17.01
C ARG A 110 1.68 1.81 -17.13
N THR A 111 2.60 0.86 -17.31
CA THR A 111 2.28 -0.57 -17.35
C THR A 111 3.19 -1.38 -16.42
N VAL A 112 2.71 -2.55 -15.99
CA VAL A 112 3.48 -3.46 -15.12
C VAL A 112 4.72 -3.98 -15.87
N GLU A 113 4.60 -4.18 -17.17
CA GLU A 113 5.68 -4.53 -18.09
C GLU A 113 6.81 -3.48 -18.07
N GLU A 114 6.46 -2.19 -18.16
CA GLU A 114 7.43 -1.10 -18.08
C GLU A 114 8.08 -1.00 -16.69
N ILE A 115 7.31 -1.25 -15.61
CA ILE A 115 7.85 -1.30 -14.24
C ILE A 115 8.91 -2.40 -14.14
N ILE A 116 8.58 -3.61 -14.59
CA ILE A 116 9.50 -4.76 -14.55
C ILE A 116 10.75 -4.45 -15.39
N SER A 117 10.59 -3.91 -16.59
CA SER A 117 11.73 -3.53 -17.44
C SER A 117 12.61 -2.47 -16.77
N SER A 118 12.02 -1.45 -16.14
CA SER A 118 12.76 -0.42 -15.40
C SER A 118 13.52 -1.01 -14.20
N LEU A 119 12.93 -1.97 -13.48
CA LEU A 119 13.58 -2.66 -12.38
C LEU A 119 14.73 -3.55 -12.88
N GLU A 120 14.58 -4.23 -14.02
CA GLU A 120 15.65 -5.05 -14.62
C GLU A 120 16.87 -4.18 -14.96
N GLN A 121 16.67 -2.96 -15.47
CA GLN A 121 17.76 -2.01 -15.69
C GLN A 121 18.46 -1.59 -14.39
N VAL A 122 17.73 -1.41 -13.29
CA VAL A 122 18.32 -1.10 -11.98
C VAL A 122 19.13 -2.29 -11.45
N ALA A 123 18.58 -3.50 -11.56
CA ALA A 123 19.25 -4.73 -11.11
C ALA A 123 20.57 -4.96 -11.85
N SER A 124 20.62 -4.69 -13.15
CA SER A 124 21.85 -4.81 -13.95
C SER A 124 22.90 -3.73 -13.64
N ASN A 125 22.48 -2.49 -13.40
CA ASN A 125 23.40 -1.36 -13.23
C ASN A 125 23.99 -1.24 -11.82
N MET A 126 23.23 -1.61 -10.79
CA MET A 126 23.63 -1.43 -9.39
C MET A 126 23.90 -2.76 -8.65
N ALA A 127 23.78 -3.92 -9.33
CA ALA A 127 23.83 -5.25 -8.71
C ALA A 127 22.93 -5.35 -7.47
N ASP A 128 21.74 -4.75 -7.55
CA ASP A 128 20.88 -4.52 -6.39
C ASP A 128 19.98 -5.74 -6.11
N GLU A 129 20.26 -6.44 -5.02
CA GLU A 129 19.51 -7.61 -4.57
C GLU A 129 18.01 -7.30 -4.39
N TRP A 130 17.67 -6.10 -3.91
CA TRP A 130 16.27 -5.69 -3.70
C TRP A 130 15.49 -5.63 -5.02
N ALA A 131 16.11 -5.13 -6.09
CA ALA A 131 15.46 -5.03 -7.39
C ALA A 131 15.19 -6.43 -7.96
N ALA A 132 16.18 -7.33 -7.85
CA ALA A 132 16.04 -8.72 -8.27
C ALA A 132 14.93 -9.47 -7.50
N GLU A 133 14.87 -9.29 -6.17
CA GLU A 133 13.81 -9.86 -5.34
C GLU A 133 12.42 -9.32 -5.71
N THR A 134 12.33 -8.01 -5.96
CA THR A 134 11.08 -7.33 -6.36
C THR A 134 10.58 -7.87 -7.71
N ILE A 135 11.47 -8.00 -8.71
CA ILE A 135 11.14 -8.60 -10.01
C ILE A 135 10.66 -10.04 -9.82
N ARG A 136 11.34 -10.83 -8.99
CA ARG A 136 10.95 -12.23 -8.71
C ARG A 136 9.56 -12.31 -8.10
N TYR A 137 9.21 -11.38 -7.22
CA TYR A 137 7.87 -11.32 -6.65
C TYR A 137 6.82 -10.98 -7.70
N LEU A 138 7.02 -9.91 -8.47
CA LEU A 138 6.09 -9.47 -9.52
C LEU A 138 5.85 -10.59 -10.56
N LYS A 139 6.90 -11.33 -10.94
CA LYS A 139 6.78 -12.47 -11.88
C LYS A 139 6.03 -13.68 -11.31
N ARG A 140 5.84 -13.78 -10.00
CA ARG A 140 5.10 -14.86 -9.32
C ARG A 140 3.66 -14.49 -8.97
N ALA A 141 3.37 -13.20 -8.83
CA ALA A 141 2.04 -12.69 -8.57
C ALA A 141 1.09 -12.90 -9.76
N SER A 142 -0.22 -12.78 -9.51
CA SER A 142 -1.24 -12.92 -10.55
C SER A 142 -1.13 -11.80 -11.58
N PRO A 143 -0.95 -12.10 -12.89
CA PRO A 143 -0.83 -11.06 -13.90
C PRO A 143 -2.08 -10.18 -13.99
N THR A 144 -3.27 -10.79 -13.88
CA THR A 144 -4.55 -10.07 -13.85
C THR A 144 -4.63 -9.13 -12.65
N SER A 145 -4.27 -9.62 -11.48
CA SER A 145 -4.31 -8.84 -10.24
C SER A 145 -3.34 -7.67 -10.24
N LEU A 146 -2.16 -7.84 -10.84
CA LEU A 146 -1.20 -6.76 -11.02
C LEU A 146 -1.76 -5.66 -11.93
N LYS A 147 -2.37 -6.03 -13.07
CA LYS A 147 -2.98 -5.04 -13.98
C LYS A 147 -4.19 -4.35 -13.38
N ILE A 148 -5.05 -5.09 -12.66
CA ILE A 148 -6.17 -4.50 -11.90
C ILE A 148 -5.63 -3.51 -10.88
N THR A 149 -4.70 -3.92 -10.02
CA THR A 149 -4.10 -3.05 -8.98
C THR A 149 -3.53 -1.77 -9.56
N MET A 150 -2.84 -1.87 -10.71
CA MET A 150 -2.28 -0.72 -11.40
C MET A 150 -3.35 0.20 -12.00
N ARG A 151 -4.36 -0.37 -12.69
CA ARG A 151 -5.42 0.38 -13.35
C ARG A 151 -6.42 0.98 -12.38
N SER A 152 -6.65 0.35 -11.23
CA SER A 152 -7.62 0.86 -10.28
C SER A 152 -7.25 2.25 -9.76
N GLY A 153 -6.02 2.75 -10.00
CA GLY A 153 -5.48 3.91 -9.26
C GLY A 153 -5.58 3.68 -7.76
N CYS A 154 -5.66 2.39 -7.41
CA CYS A 154 -6.40 1.85 -6.30
C CYS A 154 -7.92 2.22 -6.23
N ARG A 155 -8.80 1.23 -6.41
CA ARG A 155 -10.28 1.22 -6.28
C ARG A 155 -10.71 -0.24 -6.12
N ALA A 156 -11.55 -0.51 -5.09
CA ALA A 156 -11.79 -1.81 -4.43
C ALA A 156 -12.88 -2.70 -5.09
N ILE A 157 -12.66 -4.03 -5.17
CA ILE A 157 -13.61 -5.14 -5.44
C ILE A 157 -13.05 -6.42 -4.76
N LEU A 158 -13.92 -7.26 -4.20
CA LEU A 158 -13.60 -8.42 -3.36
C LEU A 158 -13.65 -9.75 -4.13
N VAL A 159 -12.69 -10.69 -3.94
CA VAL A 159 -12.80 -12.13 -4.31
C VAL A 159 -11.92 -13.00 -3.36
N ASP A 160 -12.11 -14.34 -3.37
CA ASP A 160 -11.77 -15.39 -2.38
C ASP A 160 -10.39 -16.12 -2.51
N LYS A 161 -9.87 -16.66 -1.39
CA LYS A 161 -8.48 -17.03 -1.09
C LYS A 161 -8.10 -18.48 -1.41
N ASP A 162 -7.00 -18.68 -2.13
CA ASP A 162 -6.26 -19.96 -2.12
C ASP A 162 -4.72 -19.80 -2.23
N LYS A 163 -3.95 -20.69 -1.57
CA LYS A 163 -2.50 -20.52 -1.31
C LYS A 163 -1.55 -21.13 -2.35
N ASN A 164 -2.05 -21.77 -3.40
CA ASN A 164 -1.22 -22.31 -4.50
C ASN A 164 -1.89 -22.08 -5.87
N PRO A 165 -2.01 -20.82 -6.29
CA PRO A 165 -2.80 -20.47 -7.45
C PRO A 165 -2.10 -20.83 -8.75
N LYS A 166 -2.83 -21.52 -9.64
CA LYS A 166 -2.47 -21.64 -11.06
C LYS A 166 -3.19 -20.53 -11.79
N TRP A 167 -2.50 -19.40 -11.99
CA TRP A 167 -3.10 -18.23 -12.63
C TRP A 167 -3.56 -18.56 -14.05
N MET A 168 -4.77 -18.11 -14.38
CA MET A 168 -5.27 -18.09 -15.74
C MET A 168 -5.81 -16.69 -16.00
N PRO A 169 -5.19 -15.91 -16.91
CA PRO A 169 -4.00 -16.22 -17.70
C PRO A 169 -2.70 -16.32 -16.88
N THR A 170 -1.70 -17.07 -17.40
CA THR A 170 -0.41 -17.31 -16.73
C THR A 170 0.62 -16.21 -17.00
N ARG A 171 0.44 -15.40 -18.05
CA ARG A 171 1.35 -14.33 -18.44
C ARG A 171 0.64 -12.99 -18.56
N LEU A 172 1.37 -11.93 -18.26
CA LEU A 172 0.89 -10.54 -18.29
C LEU A 172 0.47 -10.10 -19.70
N GLU A 173 1.19 -10.57 -20.70
CA GLU A 173 0.91 -10.36 -22.14
C GLU A 173 -0.46 -10.89 -22.58
N GLN A 174 -1.03 -11.84 -21.83
CA GLN A 174 -2.31 -12.48 -22.13
C GLN A 174 -3.50 -11.79 -21.44
N VAL A 175 -3.24 -10.79 -20.60
CA VAL A 175 -4.28 -9.96 -19.97
C VAL A 175 -4.48 -8.74 -20.87
N HIS A 176 -5.57 -8.74 -21.64
CA HIS A 176 -5.96 -7.64 -22.51
C HIS A 176 -6.69 -6.53 -21.74
N ASP A 177 -6.60 -5.30 -22.22
CA ASP A 177 -7.15 -4.13 -21.54
C ASP A 177 -8.68 -4.16 -21.43
N GLU A 178 -9.37 -4.83 -22.36
CA GLU A 178 -10.82 -5.02 -22.30
C GLU A 178 -11.22 -5.88 -21.10
N ALA A 179 -10.48 -6.95 -20.83
CA ALA A 179 -10.74 -7.82 -19.69
C ALA A 179 -10.55 -7.12 -18.35
N VAL A 180 -9.64 -6.14 -18.28
CA VAL A 180 -9.44 -5.33 -17.08
C VAL A 180 -10.58 -4.31 -16.93
N GLU A 181 -11.03 -3.70 -18.03
CA GLU A 181 -12.12 -2.70 -17.98
C GLU A 181 -13.46 -3.30 -17.52
N GLU A 182 -13.72 -4.58 -17.85
CA GLU A 182 -14.90 -5.30 -17.37
C GLU A 182 -15.00 -5.30 -15.83
N TYR A 183 -13.87 -5.41 -15.13
CA TYR A 183 -13.84 -5.30 -13.66
C TYR A 183 -14.25 -3.91 -13.15
N PHE A 184 -14.11 -2.85 -13.94
CA PHE A 184 -14.50 -1.48 -13.54
C PHE A 184 -15.90 -1.08 -14.02
N SER A 185 -16.60 -1.98 -14.72
CA SER A 185 -17.98 -1.73 -15.12
C SER A 185 -18.90 -1.54 -13.91
N ARG A 186 -19.91 -0.66 -14.04
CA ARG A 186 -20.87 -0.45 -12.95
C ARG A 186 -21.65 -1.74 -12.72
N ILE A 187 -21.79 -2.10 -11.45
CA ILE A 187 -22.71 -3.16 -11.04
C ILE A 187 -24.10 -2.54 -10.95
N ASP A 188 -24.96 -2.83 -11.93
CA ASP A 188 -26.38 -2.49 -11.87
C ASP A 188 -27.13 -3.52 -11.00
N ASP A 189 -26.88 -3.50 -9.69
CA ASP A 189 -27.65 -4.28 -8.70
C ASP A 189 -28.43 -3.32 -7.79
N PRO A 190 -29.77 -3.37 -7.78
CA PRO A 190 -30.63 -2.45 -7.02
C PRO A 190 -30.48 -2.56 -5.48
N ARG A 191 -29.64 -3.48 -4.98
CA ARG A 191 -29.30 -3.62 -3.56
C ARG A 191 -28.01 -2.88 -3.16
N TRP A 192 -27.29 -2.31 -4.12
CA TRP A 192 -26.07 -1.54 -3.86
C TRP A 192 -26.38 -0.04 -3.82
N GLU A 193 -26.08 0.58 -2.68
CA GLU A 193 -26.11 2.04 -2.50
C GLU A 193 -24.68 2.58 -2.46
N ASP A 194 -24.42 3.68 -3.18
CA ASP A 194 -23.13 4.36 -3.17
C ASP A 194 -22.84 4.94 -1.76
N LEU A 195 -21.69 4.57 -1.20
CA LEU A 195 -21.28 5.05 0.12
C LEU A 195 -20.84 6.53 0.04
N ASN A 196 -21.69 7.43 0.53
CA ASN A 196 -21.37 8.85 0.65
C ASN A 196 -20.42 9.10 1.83
N LEU A 197 -19.12 9.15 1.54
CA LEU A 197 -18.11 9.49 2.53
C LEU A 197 -18.11 11.02 2.81
N PRO A 198 -18.05 11.45 4.08
CA PRO A 198 -17.97 12.87 4.41
C PRO A 198 -16.67 13.49 3.91
N VAL A 199 -16.75 14.73 3.43
CA VAL A 199 -15.58 15.53 3.03
C VAL A 199 -14.77 15.86 4.27
N ILE A 200 -13.53 15.35 4.36
CA ILE A 200 -12.63 15.65 5.48
C ILE A 200 -11.97 17.01 5.22
N CYS A 201 -12.14 17.94 6.15
CA CYS A 201 -11.43 19.22 6.15
C CYS A 201 -9.97 18.99 6.56
N SER A 202 -9.05 19.00 5.60
CA SER A 202 -7.61 18.87 5.85
C SER A 202 -7.10 20.16 6.51
N HIS A 203 -6.84 20.11 7.81
CA HIS A 203 -6.05 21.14 8.49
C HIS A 203 -4.63 21.13 7.91
N GLY A 204 -4.38 22.02 6.95
CA GLY A 204 -3.06 22.60 6.70
C GLY A 204 -2.07 21.84 5.82
N ARG A 205 -2.45 20.77 5.12
CA ARG A 205 -1.62 20.20 4.04
C ARG A 205 -2.42 20.16 2.74
N ILE A 206 -2.15 21.12 1.87
CA ILE A 206 -2.48 21.02 0.45
C ILE A 206 -1.57 19.91 -0.08
N MET A 207 -2.15 18.74 -0.32
CA MET A 207 -1.51 17.68 -1.10
C MET A 207 -2.30 17.58 -2.39
N ASP A 208 -1.71 18.11 -3.46
CA ASP A 208 -2.29 18.06 -4.79
C ASP A 208 -2.47 16.60 -5.21
N SER A 209 -3.71 16.22 -5.49
CA SER A 209 -4.04 14.98 -6.15
C SER A 209 -3.45 15.01 -7.56
N LYS A 210 -2.61 14.03 -7.89
CA LYS A 210 -2.24 13.77 -9.29
C LYS A 210 -3.49 13.21 -9.99
N LEU A 211 -4.20 14.10 -10.68
CA LEU A 211 -5.14 13.75 -11.75
C LEU A 211 -4.34 13.31 -12.99
#